data_AF-A0A0F9AS27-F1
#
_entry.id   AF-A0A0F9AS27-F1
#
_cell.length_a   1.000
_cell.length_b   1.000
_cell.length_c   1.000
_cell.angle_alpha   90.00
_cell.angle_beta   90.00
_cell.angle_gamma   90.00
#
_symmetry.space_group_name_H-M   'P 1'
#
loop_
_entity.id
_entity.type
_entity.pdbx_description
1 polymer ?
#
loop_
_entity_poly.entity_id
_entity_poly.type
_entity_poly.pdbx_seq_one_letter_code
_entity_poly.pdbx_strand_id
1 'polypeptide(L)'
;HHLLWEHPPHDLEYLSDLELSTGDYSKALHKITGRGRVLKNTYDHVPDHMMWKYGSKDSENTYRLMCIYFPRLQAKPHLWALYQDEVHPFIRTLFKAEWYGCLLSHDVIDTLTTEFEKESATLITKIKRDMA
;
A
#
# COMPACT_ATOMS: atom_id res chain seq x y z
N HIS A 1 -12.09 -8.43 -2.14
CA HIS A 1 -12.33 -7.63 -3.36
C HIS A 1 -11.39 -8.01 -4.49
N HIS A 2 -10.06 -7.98 -4.32
CA HIS A 2 -9.09 -8.26 -5.39
C HIS A 2 -9.30 -9.59 -6.16
N LEU A 3 -9.80 -10.64 -5.51
CA LEU A 3 -10.14 -11.90 -6.19
C LEU A 3 -11.39 -11.81 -7.07
N LEU A 4 -12.32 -10.90 -6.74
CA LEU A 4 -13.55 -10.66 -7.51
C LEU A 4 -13.30 -9.72 -8.68
N TRP A 5 -12.33 -8.81 -8.55
CA TRP A 5 -11.90 -7.86 -9.56
C TRP A 5 -10.43 -7.51 -9.34
N GLU A 6 -9.58 -7.78 -10.35
CA GLU A 6 -8.12 -7.72 -10.23
C GLU A 6 -7.52 -6.31 -10.37
N HIS A 7 -8.25 -5.38 -11.00
CA HIS A 7 -7.70 -4.07 -11.29
C HIS A 7 -7.82 -3.15 -10.07
N PRO A 8 -6.77 -2.39 -9.70
CA PRO A 8 -6.87 -1.41 -8.63
C PRO A 8 -7.81 -0.25 -9.03
N PRO A 9 -8.34 0.52 -8.05
CA PRO A 9 -7.98 0.50 -6.62
C PRO A 9 -8.74 -0.52 -5.75
N HIS A 10 -8.13 -0.89 -4.62
CA HIS A 10 -8.67 -1.85 -3.64
C HIS A 10 -8.59 -1.35 -2.19
N ASP A 11 -8.30 -0.05 -2.00
CA ASP A 11 -8.24 0.55 -0.68
C ASP A 11 -9.64 0.71 -0.05
N LEU A 12 -9.66 0.79 1.28
CA LEU A 12 -10.90 0.82 2.05
C LEU A 12 -11.77 2.02 1.69
N GLU A 13 -11.21 3.21 1.57
CA GLU A 13 -11.98 4.44 1.30
C GLU A 13 -12.66 4.37 -0.07
N TYR A 14 -11.91 3.99 -1.12
CA TYR A 14 -12.47 3.81 -2.45
C TYR A 14 -13.63 2.81 -2.47
N LEU A 15 -13.43 1.62 -1.88
CA LEU A 15 -14.46 0.58 -1.88
C LEU A 15 -15.68 0.97 -1.03
N SER A 16 -15.45 1.68 0.08
CA SER A 16 -16.52 2.17 0.96
C SER A 16 -17.32 3.28 0.30
N ASP A 17 -16.70 4.12 -0.51
CA ASP A 17 -17.43 5.13 -1.28
C ASP A 17 -18.23 4.47 -2.41
N LEU A 18 -17.62 3.54 -3.14
CA LEU A 18 -18.25 2.83 -4.25
C LEU A 18 -19.49 2.02 -3.81
N GLU A 19 -19.38 1.21 -2.77
CA GLU A 19 -20.46 0.28 -2.37
C GLU A 19 -21.40 0.88 -1.31
N LEU A 20 -20.93 1.82 -0.48
CA LEU A 20 -21.67 2.31 0.68
C LEU A 20 -21.96 3.82 0.64
N SER A 21 -21.45 4.54 -0.37
CA SER A 21 -21.58 6.00 -0.51
C SER A 21 -21.13 6.77 0.73
N THR A 22 -20.00 6.33 1.31
CA THR A 22 -19.49 6.87 2.58
C THR A 22 -18.93 8.29 2.43
N GLY A 23 -18.46 8.66 1.23
CA GLY A 23 -17.75 9.91 1.00
C GLY A 23 -16.37 9.96 1.65
N ASP A 24 -15.76 11.16 1.59
CA ASP A 24 -14.40 11.43 2.07
C ASP A 24 -14.39 11.74 3.59
N TYR A 25 -14.53 10.69 4.41
CA TYR A 25 -14.56 10.81 5.88
C TYR A 25 -13.17 11.01 6.51
N SER A 26 -12.08 10.78 5.76
CA SER A 26 -10.71 11.01 6.20
C SER A 26 -10.22 12.45 5.94
N LYS A 27 -10.96 13.24 5.15
CA LYS A 27 -10.65 14.64 4.82
C LYS A 27 -10.21 15.50 6.00
N ALA A 28 -10.90 15.42 7.13
CA ALA A 28 -10.59 16.23 8.31
C ALA A 28 -9.25 15.82 8.94
N LEU A 29 -8.98 14.51 8.97
CA LEU A 29 -7.74 13.94 9.47
C LEU A 29 -6.56 14.30 8.57
N HIS A 30 -6.74 14.21 7.24
CA HIS A 30 -5.69 14.53 6.27
C HIS A 30 -5.27 16.00 6.24
N LYS A 31 -6.07 16.92 6.79
CA LYS A 31 -5.63 18.30 7.02
C LYS A 31 -4.47 18.38 8.02
N ILE A 32 -4.41 17.43 8.97
CA ILE A 32 -3.39 17.35 10.02
C ILE A 32 -2.22 16.47 9.57
N THR A 33 -2.50 15.27 9.09
CA THR A 33 -1.47 14.29 8.73
C THR A 33 -0.83 14.54 7.36
N GLY A 34 -1.49 15.30 6.48
CA GLY A 34 -1.15 15.34 5.06
C GLY A 34 -1.72 14.13 4.30
N ARG A 35 -1.41 14.05 2.99
CA ARG A 35 -1.88 12.99 2.08
C ARG A 35 -0.74 12.56 1.14
N GLY A 36 -0.69 11.27 0.80
CA GLY A 36 0.24 10.72 -0.18
C GLY A 36 1.68 10.63 0.33
N ARG A 37 2.66 10.89 -0.56
CA ARG A 37 4.10 10.74 -0.25
C ARG A 37 4.66 11.80 0.70
N VAL A 38 3.89 12.86 0.97
CA VAL A 38 4.30 13.95 1.86
C VAL A 38 3.37 13.96 3.07
N LEU A 39 3.71 13.13 4.05
CA LEU A 39 3.07 13.19 5.36
C LEU A 39 3.63 14.40 6.11
N LYS A 40 2.73 15.21 6.66
CA LYS A 40 3.07 16.38 7.49
C LYS A 40 3.28 15.99 8.94
N ASN A 41 2.43 15.10 9.45
CA ASN A 41 2.43 14.63 10.83
C ASN A 41 1.97 13.17 10.89
N THR A 42 2.27 12.51 12.01
CA THR A 42 1.75 11.17 12.35
C THR A 42 0.36 11.26 12.98
N TYR A 43 -0.31 10.11 13.14
CA TYR A 43 -1.61 10.03 13.83
C TYR A 43 -1.58 10.51 15.29
N ASP A 44 -0.40 10.51 15.93
CA ASP A 44 -0.24 11.01 17.31
C ASP A 44 -0.59 12.50 17.47
N HIS A 45 -0.63 13.24 16.35
CA HIS A 45 -0.97 14.65 16.31
C HIS A 45 -2.48 14.89 16.07
N VAL A 46 -3.26 13.83 15.86
CA VAL A 46 -4.69 13.91 15.59
C VAL A 46 -5.45 13.82 16.92
N PRO A 47 -6.35 14.78 17.23
CA PRO A 47 -7.16 14.70 18.45
C PRO A 47 -8.01 13.42 18.52
N ASP A 48 -8.10 12.81 19.71
CA ASP A 48 -8.82 11.56 19.96
C ASP A 48 -10.25 11.55 19.42
N HIS A 49 -11.01 12.62 19.63
CA HIS A 49 -12.39 12.70 19.15
C HIS A 49 -12.53 12.61 17.62
N MET A 50 -11.48 12.93 16.88
CA MET A 50 -11.39 12.76 15.42
C MET A 50 -10.90 11.36 15.09
N MET A 51 -9.85 10.89 15.77
CA MET A 51 -9.26 9.57 15.56
C MET A 51 -10.25 8.44 15.84
N TRP A 52 -11.04 8.54 16.91
CA TRP A 52 -12.06 7.54 17.25
C TRP A 52 -13.17 7.48 16.21
N LYS A 53 -13.63 8.63 15.71
CA LYS A 53 -14.63 8.66 14.64
C LYS A 53 -14.09 8.03 13.36
N TYR A 54 -12.86 8.37 12.98
CA TYR A 54 -12.18 7.78 11.83
C TYR A 54 -12.04 6.26 11.97
N GLY A 55 -11.43 5.77 13.05
CA GLY A 55 -11.24 4.34 13.29
C GLY A 55 -12.56 3.56 13.44
N SER A 56 -13.60 4.17 14.02
CA SER A 56 -14.93 3.56 14.08
C SER A 56 -15.56 3.41 12.69
N LYS A 57 -15.34 4.40 11.81
CA LYS A 57 -15.85 4.36 10.43
C LYS A 57 -15.10 3.33 9.60
N ASP A 58 -13.78 3.23 9.74
CA ASP A 58 -12.98 2.18 9.11
C ASP A 58 -13.48 0.78 9.48
N SER A 59 -13.73 0.58 10.78
CA SER A 59 -14.22 -0.69 11.33
C SER A 59 -15.61 -1.04 10.80
N GLU A 60 -16.54 -0.07 10.83
CA GLU A 60 -17.90 -0.23 10.30
C GLU A 60 -17.89 -0.59 8.81
N ASN A 61 -17.15 0.20 8.02
CA ASN A 61 -17.07 0.00 6.58
C ASN A 61 -16.43 -1.34 6.23
N THR A 62 -15.35 -1.73 6.91
CA THR A 62 -14.69 -3.02 6.70
C THR A 62 -15.67 -4.17 6.92
N TYR A 63 -16.44 -4.13 8.01
CA TYR A 63 -17.44 -5.15 8.28
C TYR A 63 -18.55 -5.17 7.22
N ARG A 64 -19.08 -4.00 6.84
CA ARG A 64 -20.12 -3.90 5.82
C ARG A 64 -19.64 -4.38 4.45
N LEU A 65 -18.42 -4.04 4.05
CA LEU A 65 -17.80 -4.54 2.83
C LEU A 65 -17.55 -6.06 2.89
N MET A 66 -17.17 -6.60 4.05
CA MET A 66 -17.10 -8.05 4.24
C MET A 66 -18.47 -8.69 3.96
N CYS A 67 -19.54 -8.20 4.57
CA CYS A 67 -20.89 -8.70 4.36
C CYS A 67 -21.34 -8.66 2.89
N ILE A 68 -20.81 -7.74 2.09
CA ILE A 68 -21.07 -7.65 0.64
C ILE A 68 -20.20 -8.63 -0.15
N TYR A 69 -18.88 -8.61 0.07
CA TYR A 69 -17.93 -9.33 -0.78
C TYR A 69 -17.78 -10.81 -0.43
N PHE A 70 -17.94 -11.20 0.83
CA PHE A 70 -17.81 -12.62 1.23
C PHE A 70 -18.84 -13.50 0.52
N PRO A 71 -20.14 -13.15 0.51
CA PRO A 71 -21.14 -13.95 -0.22
C PRO A 71 -20.86 -14.00 -1.72
N ARG A 72 -20.45 -12.88 -2.33
CA ARG A 72 -20.07 -12.82 -3.76
C ARG A 72 -18.89 -13.74 -4.07
N LEU A 73 -17.95 -13.88 -3.14
CA LEU A 73 -16.80 -14.77 -3.26
C LEU A 73 -17.19 -16.24 -3.09
N GLN A 74 -18.00 -16.56 -2.08
CA GLN A 74 -18.52 -17.90 -1.82
C GLN A 74 -19.36 -18.44 -2.98
N ALA A 75 -20.08 -17.56 -3.69
CA ALA A 75 -20.83 -17.91 -4.89
C ALA A 75 -19.95 -18.40 -6.06
N LYS A 76 -18.62 -18.22 -5.99
CA LYS A 76 -17.66 -18.63 -7.01
C LYS A 76 -16.67 -19.66 -6.40
N PRO A 77 -16.95 -20.97 -6.50
CA PRO A 77 -16.19 -22.00 -5.76
C PRO A 77 -14.67 -21.97 -6.00
N HIS A 78 -14.23 -21.70 -7.23
CA HIS A 78 -12.81 -21.60 -7.57
C HIS A 78 -12.12 -20.40 -6.88
N LEU A 79 -12.80 -19.25 -6.76
CA LEU A 79 -12.26 -18.09 -6.04
C LEU A 79 -12.34 -18.26 -4.53
N TRP A 80 -13.36 -18.97 -4.04
CA TRP A 80 -13.47 -19.28 -2.62
C TRP A 80 -12.35 -20.21 -2.16
N ALA A 81 -12.05 -21.25 -2.92
CA ALA A 81 -10.91 -22.13 -2.68
C ALA A 81 -9.59 -21.33 -2.71
N LEU A 82 -9.38 -20.54 -3.76
CA LEU A 82 -8.19 -19.66 -3.86
C LEU A 82 -8.06 -18.72 -2.65
N TYR A 83 -9.17 -18.17 -2.14
CA TYR A 83 -9.14 -17.32 -0.96
C TYR A 83 -8.75 -18.08 0.31
N GLN A 84 -9.37 -19.23 0.56
CA GLN A 84 -9.20 -20.01 1.78
C GLN A 84 -7.84 -20.71 1.84
N ASP A 85 -7.40 -21.26 0.71
CA ASP A 85 -6.25 -22.16 0.66
C ASP A 85 -4.95 -21.40 0.41
N GLU A 86 -5.00 -20.31 -0.38
CA GLU A 86 -3.81 -19.57 -0.78
C GLU A 86 -3.77 -18.17 -0.14
N VAL A 87 -4.75 -17.31 -0.45
CA VAL A 87 -4.65 -15.87 -0.15
C VAL A 87 -4.70 -15.58 1.35
N HIS A 88 -5.69 -16.11 2.07
CA HIS A 88 -5.85 -15.82 3.49
C HIS A 88 -4.66 -16.33 4.33
N PRO A 89 -4.17 -17.57 4.13
CA PRO A 89 -2.95 -18.04 4.81
C PRO A 89 -1.71 -17.22 4.44
N PHE A 90 -1.59 -16.80 3.18
CA PHE A 90 -0.44 -16.05 2.68
C PHE A 90 -0.25 -14.69 3.37
N ILE A 91 -1.31 -14.08 3.90
CA ILE A 91 -1.23 -12.81 4.68
C ILE A 91 -0.22 -12.95 5.82
N ARG A 92 -0.22 -14.06 6.56
CA ARG A 92 0.72 -14.28 7.67
C ARG A 92 2.15 -14.50 7.19
N THR A 93 2.32 -15.11 6.02
CA THR A 93 3.63 -15.32 5.41
C THR A 93 4.24 -13.98 4.98
N LEU A 94 3.47 -13.14 4.30
CA LEU A 94 3.89 -11.79 3.92
C LEU A 94 4.24 -10.94 5.15
N PHE A 95 3.39 -10.94 6.17
CA PHE A 95 3.67 -10.23 7.42
C PHE A 95 5.04 -10.62 8.01
N LYS A 96 5.35 -11.92 8.07
CA LYS A 96 6.65 -12.39 8.58
C LYS A 96 7.80 -11.95 7.69
N ALA A 97 7.65 -12.07 6.37
CA ALA A 97 8.69 -11.68 5.42
C ALA A 97 9.00 -10.17 5.52
N GLU A 98 7.97 -9.33 5.57
CA GLU A 98 8.11 -7.89 5.75
C GLU A 98 8.72 -7.52 7.10
N TRP A 99 8.30 -8.19 8.18
CA TRP A 99 8.81 -7.95 9.52
C TRP A 99 10.29 -8.30 9.67
N TYR A 100 10.74 -9.42 9.12
CA TYR A 100 12.15 -9.81 9.18
C TYR A 100 13.04 -8.96 8.28
N GLY A 101 12.49 -8.46 7.17
CA GLY A 101 13.22 -7.66 6.20
C GLY A 101 14.32 -8.46 5.49
N CYS A 102 15.27 -7.73 4.92
CA CYS A 102 16.45 -8.31 4.28
C CYS A 102 17.70 -7.57 4.74
N LEU A 103 18.80 -8.32 4.95
CA LEU A 103 20.09 -7.73 5.29
C LEU A 103 20.70 -7.11 4.03
N LEU A 104 21.03 -5.83 4.10
CA LEU A 104 21.72 -5.10 3.04
C LEU A 104 23.16 -4.83 3.48
N SER A 105 24.12 -5.10 2.59
CA SER A 105 25.51 -4.73 2.80
C SER A 105 25.75 -3.31 2.29
N HIS A 106 25.82 -2.36 3.21
CA HIS A 106 26.04 -0.94 2.87
C HIS A 106 27.38 -0.73 2.19
N ASP A 107 28.45 -1.39 2.64
CA ASP A 107 29.79 -1.26 2.03
C ASP A 107 29.78 -1.65 0.54
N VAL A 108 29.04 -2.72 0.19
CA VAL A 108 28.90 -3.15 -1.20
C VAL A 108 28.08 -2.16 -2.00
N ILE A 109 26.97 -1.66 -1.43
CA ILE A 109 26.10 -0.68 -2.08
C ILE A 109 26.87 0.63 -2.35
N ASP A 110 27.63 1.13 -1.38
CA ASP A 110 28.39 2.37 -1.49
C ASP A 110 29.55 2.24 -2.49
N THR A 111 30.22 1.09 -2.50
CA THR A 111 31.29 0.78 -3.48
C THR A 111 30.71 0.79 -4.89
N LEU A 112 29.63 0.05 -5.13
CA LEU A 112 28.98 -0.02 -6.45
C LEU A 112 28.42 1.34 -6.89
N THR A 113 27.87 2.12 -5.97
CA THR A 113 27.37 3.47 -6.26
C THR A 113 28.51 4.37 -6.77
N THR A 114 29.66 4.35 -6.09
CA THR A 114 30.84 5.12 -6.48
C THR A 114 31.40 4.66 -7.84
N GLU A 115 31.40 3.35 -8.11
CA GLU A 115 31.82 2.79 -9.40
C GLU A 115 30.91 3.26 -10.53
N PHE A 116 29.59 3.17 -10.36
CA PHE A 116 28.63 3.61 -11.36
C PHE A 116 28.69 5.12 -11.63
N GLU A 117 28.93 5.95 -10.62
CA GLU A 117 29.12 7.39 -10.81
C GLU A 117 30.35 7.69 -11.68
N LYS A 118 31.46 6.99 -11.45
CA LYS A 118 32.68 7.14 -12.26
C LYS A 118 32.48 6.66 -13.69
N GLU A 119 31.83 5.51 -13.87
CA GLU A 119 31.50 4.98 -15.20
C GLU A 119 30.61 5.93 -15.98
N SER A 120 29.55 6.45 -15.34
CA SER A 120 28.64 7.45 -15.93
C SER A 120 29.39 8.71 -16.38
N ALA A 121 30.25 9.27 -15.53
CA ALA A 121 31.05 10.45 -15.87
C ALA A 121 31.99 10.19 -17.07
N THR A 122 32.59 9.00 -17.11
CA THR A 122 33.47 8.56 -18.20
C THR A 122 32.70 8.40 -19.51
N LEU A 123 31.53 7.75 -19.48
CA LEU A 123 30.63 7.58 -20.61
C LEU A 123 30.16 8.92 -21.17
N ILE A 124 29.74 9.85 -20.31
CA ILE A 124 29.35 11.21 -20.73
C ILE A 124 30.50 11.91 -21.46
N THR A 125 31.72 11.78 -20.95
CA THR A 125 32.91 12.39 -21.57
C THR A 125 33.19 11.78 -22.94
N LYS A 126 33.07 10.45 -23.06
CA LYS A 126 33.26 9.74 -24.32
C LYS A 126 32.20 10.13 -25.36
N ILE A 127 30.92 10.17 -24.97
CA ILE A 127 29.83 10.59 -25.86
C ILE A 127 30.04 12.03 -26.35
N LYS A 128 30.41 12.96 -25.46
CA LYS A 128 30.71 14.34 -25.85
C LYS A 128 31.87 14.44 -26.84
N ARG A 129 32.90 13.61 -26.69
CA ARG A 129 34.03 13.54 -27.61
C ARG A 129 33.63 12.95 -28.96
N ASP A 130 32.80 11.91 -28.99
CA ASP A 130 32.39 11.22 -30.22
C ASP A 130 31.35 12.03 -31.04
N MET A 131 30.71 13.04 -30.42
CA MET A 131 29.78 13.97 -31.07
C MET A 131 30.42 15.29 -31.55
N ALA A 132 31.71 15.52 -31.24
CA ALA A 132 32.47 16.71 -31.64
C ALA A 132 33.36 16.41 -32.85
#